data_AF-C6BWE1-F1
#
_entry.id   AF-C6BWE1-F1
#
_cell.length_a   1.000
_cell.length_b   1.000
_cell.length_c   1.000
_cell.angle_alpha   90.00
_cell.angle_beta   90.00
_cell.angle_gamma   90.00
#
_symmetry.space_group_name_H-M   'P 1'
#
loop_
_entity.id
_entity.type
_entity.pdbx_description
1 polymer ?
#
loop_
_entity_poly.entity_id
_entity_poly.type
_entity_poly.pdbx_seq_one_letter_code
_entity_poly.pdbx_strand_id
1 'polypeptide(L)'
;MNKSVNLKTRITEELHESVKVRAEKEGVSVSHLTRDLIKFGLDEISQADKKMLQQTHQDLCDLMQKNVQIGSNLNQIAYHLNSGKLTDLNELKEAHSEMREQFASTIKAMRTLKSEIDERVR
;
A
#
# COMPACT_ATOMS: atom_id res chain seq x y z
N MET A 1 23.28 -5.98 -15.26
CA MET A 1 24.10 -6.60 -14.19
C MET A 1 23.99 -5.73 -12.94
N ASN A 2 23.32 -6.18 -11.89
CA ASN A 2 23.27 -5.47 -10.60
C ASN A 2 24.61 -5.66 -9.89
N LYS A 3 25.38 -4.58 -9.70
CA LYS A 3 26.60 -4.61 -8.90
C LYS A 3 26.22 -4.77 -7.42
N SER A 4 26.67 -5.86 -6.80
CA SER A 4 26.61 -6.01 -5.34
C SER A 4 27.56 -4.98 -4.70
N VAL A 5 27.00 -3.96 -4.05
CA VAL A 5 27.77 -2.97 -3.29
C VAL A 5 27.89 -3.48 -1.85
N ASN A 6 29.10 -3.85 -1.43
CA ASN A 6 29.39 -4.19 -0.03
C ASN A 6 29.70 -2.92 0.75
N LEU A 7 28.73 -2.44 1.53
CA LEU A 7 28.92 -1.37 2.50
C LEU A 7 29.54 -1.95 3.79
N LYS A 8 30.71 -1.46 4.19
CA LYS A 8 31.32 -1.75 5.49
C LYS A 8 30.93 -0.66 6.47
N THR A 9 29.95 -0.91 7.32
CA THR A 9 29.53 0.00 8.39
C THR A 9 30.31 -0.33 9.67
N ARG A 10 31.01 0.65 10.25
CA ARG A 10 31.59 0.51 11.59
C ARG A 10 30.53 0.91 12.60
N ILE A 11 30.21 0.01 13.52
CA ILE A 11 29.31 0.23 14.65
C ILE A 11 30.05 -0.09 15.94
N THR A 12 29.63 0.51 17.05
CA THR A 12 30.17 0.16 18.37
C THR A 12 29.75 -1.25 18.77
N GLU A 13 30.51 -1.87 19.67
CA GLU A 13 30.25 -3.22 20.16
C GLU A 13 28.90 -3.31 20.88
N GLU A 14 28.55 -2.29 21.66
CA GLU A 14 27.22 -2.16 22.31
C GLU A 14 26.07 -2.10 21.30
N LEU A 15 26.22 -1.33 20.23
CA LEU A 15 25.19 -1.23 19.19
C LEU A 15 25.06 -2.53 18.41
N HIS A 16 26.18 -3.21 18.15
CA HIS A 16 26.18 -4.52 17.51
C HIS A 16 25.39 -5.54 18.34
N GLU A 17 25.62 -5.59 19.65
CA GLU A 17 24.93 -6.55 20.52
C GLU A 17 23.43 -6.21 20.65
N SER A 18 23.09 -4.92 20.73
CA SER A 18 21.69 -4.47 20.72
C SER A 18 20.93 -4.89 19.45
N VAL A 19 21.55 -4.69 18.28
CA VAL A 19 20.96 -5.11 16.98
C VAL A 19 20.83 -6.63 16.91
N LYS A 20 21.82 -7.37 17.42
CA LYS A 20 21.80 -8.84 17.43
C LYS A 20 20.65 -9.39 18.27
N VAL A 21 20.45 -8.90 19.49
CA VAL A 21 19.33 -9.29 20.36
C VAL A 21 17.99 -8.98 19.69
N ARG A 22 17.87 -7.82 19.04
CA ARG A 22 16.64 -7.46 18.32
C ARG A 22 16.40 -8.35 17.09
N ALA A 23 17.45 -8.68 16.34
CA ALA A 23 17.36 -9.57 15.18
C ALA A 23 16.86 -10.97 15.57
N GLU A 24 17.36 -11.52 16.68
CA GLU A 24 16.91 -12.80 17.24
C GLU A 24 15.42 -12.75 17.63
N LYS A 25 14.99 -11.67 18.30
CA LYS A 25 13.59 -11.47 18.69
C LYS A 25 12.65 -11.35 17.48
N GLU A 26 13.10 -10.71 16.41
CA GLU A 26 12.32 -10.50 15.18
C GLU A 26 12.44 -11.66 14.17
N GLY A 27 13.28 -12.66 14.43
CA GLY A 27 13.46 -13.83 13.56
C GLY A 27 14.14 -13.51 12.23
N VAL A 28 14.95 -12.45 12.18
CA VAL A 28 15.66 -11.98 10.98
C VAL A 28 17.17 -12.02 11.18
N SER A 29 17.95 -12.05 10.10
CA SER A 29 19.42 -11.97 10.20
C SER A 29 19.87 -10.56 10.62
N VAL A 30 20.97 -10.46 11.37
CA VAL A 30 21.58 -9.16 11.75
C VAL A 30 21.85 -8.28 10.53
N SER A 31 22.36 -8.85 9.44
CA SER A 31 22.62 -8.10 8.20
C SER A 31 21.35 -7.55 7.54
N HIS A 32 20.23 -8.27 7.62
CA HIS A 32 18.94 -7.79 7.13
C HIS A 32 18.46 -6.63 8.00
N LEU A 33 18.44 -6.82 9.31
CA LEU A 33 17.98 -5.79 10.25
C LEU A 33 18.85 -4.52 10.16
N THR A 34 20.18 -4.63 10.16
CA THR A 34 21.09 -3.47 10.00
C THR A 34 20.82 -2.72 8.70
N ARG A 35 20.53 -3.44 7.61
CA ARG A 35 20.24 -2.82 6.32
C ARG A 35 18.93 -2.06 6.37
N ASP A 36 17.90 -2.61 7.01
CA ASP A 36 16.62 -1.94 7.17
C ASP A 36 16.72 -0.72 8.09
N LEU A 37 17.44 -0.85 9.22
CA LEU A 37 17.71 0.26 10.14
C LEU A 37 18.40 1.42 9.42
N ILE A 38 19.43 1.14 8.61
CA ILE A 38 20.15 2.17 7.84
C ILE A 38 19.30 2.72 6.68
N LYS A 39 18.66 1.84 5.90
CA LYS A 39 17.91 2.22 4.69
C LYS A 39 16.69 3.07 5.01
N PHE A 40 16.03 2.77 6.11
CA PHE A 40 14.78 3.43 6.51
C PHE A 40 14.96 4.37 7.70
N GLY A 41 16.20 4.58 8.19
CA GLY A 41 16.49 5.44 9.33
C GLY A 41 15.76 5.03 10.61
N LEU A 42 15.55 3.72 10.81
CA LEU A 42 14.63 3.18 11.83
C LEU A 42 15.20 3.12 13.24
N ASP A 43 16.35 3.76 13.49
CA ASP A 43 17.02 3.69 14.78
C ASP A 43 16.16 4.29 15.91
N GLU A 44 15.23 5.20 15.58
CA GLU A 44 14.34 5.85 16.55
C GLU A 44 12.90 6.04 16.05
N ILE A 45 12.32 5.08 15.31
CA ILE A 45 10.86 5.15 15.07
C ILE A 45 10.14 4.84 16.37
N SER A 46 9.43 5.83 16.91
CA SER A 46 8.62 5.67 18.11
C SER A 46 7.56 4.58 17.89
N GLN A 47 7.11 3.91 18.96
CA GLN A 47 6.01 2.93 18.82
C GLN A 47 4.73 3.57 18.25
N ALA A 48 4.54 4.88 18.46
CA ALA A 48 3.44 5.63 17.86
C ALA A 48 3.59 5.73 16.33
N ASP A 49 4.79 6.08 15.84
CA ASP A 49 5.08 6.20 14.41
C ASP A 49 5.01 4.83 13.72
N LYS A 50 5.47 3.76 14.39
CA LYS A 50 5.36 2.40 13.87
C LYS A 50 3.90 1.98 13.71
N LYS A 51 3.05 2.30 14.70
CA LYS A 51 1.61 2.02 14.64
C LYS A 51 0.93 2.86 13.55
N MET A 52 1.35 4.10 13.37
CA MET A 52 0.86 4.98 12.30
C MET A 52 1.24 4.43 10.92
N LEU A 53 2.47 4.00 10.71
CA LEU A 53 2.94 3.37 9.46
C LEU A 53 2.16 2.09 9.15
N GLN A 54 1.93 1.24 10.16
CA GLN A 54 1.11 0.03 10.00
C GLN A 54 -0.33 0.35 9.60
N GLN A 55 -0.93 1.37 10.23
CA GLN A 55 -2.27 1.81 9.87
C GLN A 55 -2.32 2.36 8.44
N THR A 56 -1.38 3.23 8.07
CA THR A 56 -1.28 3.77 6.69
C THR A 56 -1.10 2.66 5.66
N HIS A 57 -0.31 1.63 5.98
CA HIS A 57 -0.16 0.47 5.10
C HIS A 57 -1.46 -0.32 4.94
N GLN A 58 -2.20 -0.55 6.03
CA GLN A 58 -3.50 -1.22 5.98
C GLN A 58 -4.51 -0.42 5.16
N ASP A 59 -4.59 0.90 5.38
CA ASP A 59 -5.48 1.80 4.65
C ASP A 59 -5.17 1.76 3.13
N LEU A 60 -3.89 1.66 2.75
CA LEU A 60 -3.46 1.50 1.36
C LEU A 60 -3.85 0.13 0.77
N CYS A 61 -3.71 -0.96 1.53
CA CYS A 61 -4.14 -2.29 1.10
C CYS A 61 -5.65 -2.35 0.86
N ASP A 62 -6.44 -1.76 1.76
CA ASP A 62 -7.89 -1.69 1.63
C ASP A 62 -8.31 -0.86 0.41
N LEU A 63 -7.58 0.22 0.10
CA LEU A 63 -7.78 0.97 -1.16
C LEU A 63 -7.47 0.14 -2.39
N MET A 64 -6.37 -0.62 -2.38
CA MET A 64 -6.01 -1.47 -3.51
C MET A 64 -7.10 -2.51 -3.77
N GLN A 65 -7.66 -3.12 -2.72
CA GLN A 65 -8.78 -4.05 -2.85
C GLN A 65 -10.03 -3.39 -3.45
N LYS A 66 -10.40 -2.20 -2.99
CA LYS A 66 -11.52 -1.42 -3.56
C LYS A 66 -11.31 -1.15 -5.05
N ASN A 67 -10.09 -0.78 -5.47
CA ASN A 67 -9.75 -0.58 -6.88
C ASN A 67 -9.87 -1.85 -7.72
N VAL A 68 -9.43 -3.00 -7.19
CA VAL A 68 -9.59 -4.30 -7.89
C VAL A 68 -11.06 -4.62 -8.10
N GLN A 69 -11.91 -4.39 -7.09
CA GLN A 69 -13.34 -4.64 -7.20
C GLN A 69 -14.00 -3.75 -8.26
N ILE A 70 -13.57 -2.50 -8.38
CA ILE A 70 -14.04 -1.60 -9.44
C ILE A 70 -13.62 -2.08 -10.82
N GLY A 71 -12.35 -2.49 -10.98
CA GLY A 71 -11.88 -3.09 -12.23
C GLY A 71 -12.68 -4.33 -12.61
N SER A 72 -13.06 -5.16 -11.64
CA SER A 72 -13.93 -6.32 -11.84
C SER A 72 -15.33 -5.91 -12.31
N ASN A 73 -15.96 -4.92 -11.68
CA ASN A 73 -17.27 -4.42 -12.07
C ASN A 73 -17.25 -3.87 -13.51
N LEU A 74 -16.23 -3.08 -13.86
CA LEU A 74 -16.05 -2.56 -15.22
C LEU A 74 -15.90 -3.68 -16.25
N ASN A 75 -15.14 -4.73 -15.93
CA ASN A 75 -14.98 -5.89 -16.80
C ASN A 75 -16.28 -6.68 -16.99
N GLN A 76 -17.07 -6.87 -15.92
CA GLN A 76 -18.37 -7.54 -16.03
C GLN A 76 -19.31 -6.76 -16.95
N ILE A 77 -19.34 -5.43 -16.83
CA ILE A 77 -20.18 -4.60 -17.68
C ILE A 77 -19.71 -4.65 -19.13
N ALA A 78 -18.40 -4.52 -19.39
CA ALA A 78 -17.83 -4.69 -20.73
C ALA A 78 -18.18 -6.07 -21.33
N TYR A 79 -18.18 -7.12 -20.51
CA TYR A 79 -18.62 -8.45 -20.91
C TYR A 79 -20.12 -8.50 -21.25
N HIS A 80 -20.99 -7.88 -20.45
CA HIS A 80 -22.43 -7.81 -20.73
C HIS A 80 -22.74 -7.02 -22.02
N LEU A 81 -21.99 -5.95 -22.29
CA LEU A 81 -22.06 -5.17 -23.54
C LEU A 81 -21.62 -6.00 -24.75
N ASN A 82 -20.44 -6.63 -24.66
CA ASN A 82 -19.86 -7.39 -25.76
C ASN A 82 -20.61 -8.69 -26.05
N SER A 83 -21.27 -9.27 -25.05
CA SER A 83 -22.08 -10.49 -25.23
C SER A 83 -23.47 -10.23 -25.82
N GLY A 84 -23.84 -8.97 -26.08
CA GLY A 84 -25.16 -8.61 -26.61
C GLY A 84 -26.30 -8.92 -25.64
N LYS A 85 -26.02 -9.11 -24.34
CA LYS A 85 -27.03 -9.35 -23.30
C LYS A 85 -27.73 -8.08 -22.83
N LEU A 86 -27.14 -6.91 -23.08
CA LEU A 86 -27.76 -5.60 -22.92
C LEU A 86 -28.35 -5.17 -24.28
N THR A 87 -29.56 -5.65 -24.57
CA THR A 87 -30.27 -5.33 -25.81
C THR A 87 -31.15 -4.09 -25.71
N ASP A 88 -31.49 -3.65 -24.49
CA ASP A 88 -32.28 -2.44 -24.26
C ASP A 88 -31.37 -1.21 -24.05
N LEU A 89 -31.64 -0.16 -24.82
CA LEU A 89 -30.96 1.13 -24.73
C LEU A 89 -31.15 1.80 -23.35
N ASN A 90 -32.26 1.52 -22.66
CA ASN A 90 -32.50 2.06 -21.32
C ASN A 90 -31.65 1.36 -20.26
N GLU A 91 -31.59 0.02 -20.27
CA GLU A 91 -30.70 -0.76 -19.40
C GLU A 91 -29.23 -0.37 -19.60
N LEU A 92 -28.83 -0.11 -20.86
CA LEU A 92 -27.50 0.39 -21.19
C LEU A 92 -27.20 1.75 -20.55
N LYS A 93 -28.17 2.68 -20.60
CA LYS A 93 -28.03 4.02 -20.00
C LYS A 93 -27.96 3.96 -18.48
N GLU A 94 -28.76 3.11 -17.85
CA GLU A 94 -28.73 2.89 -16.40
C GLU A 94 -27.39 2.31 -15.95
N ALA A 95 -26.91 1.24 -16.61
CA ALA A 95 -25.60 0.66 -16.32
C ALA A 95 -24.45 1.69 -16.50
N HIS A 96 -24.54 2.56 -17.51
CA HIS A 96 -23.54 3.62 -17.72
C HIS A 96 -23.66 4.76 -16.70
N SER A 97 -24.86 5.06 -16.20
CA SER A 97 -25.06 6.03 -15.12
C SER A 97 -24.47 5.50 -13.82
N GLU A 98 -24.77 4.24 -13.48
CA GLU A 98 -24.26 3.57 -12.29
C GLU A 98 -22.73 3.49 -12.30
N MET A 99 -22.12 3.17 -13.46
CA MET A 99 -20.65 3.21 -13.61
C MET A 99 -20.06 4.59 -13.32
N ARG A 100 -20.69 5.66 -13.82
CA ARG A 100 -20.19 7.02 -13.59
C ARG A 100 -20.27 7.40 -12.12
N GLU A 101 -21.34 7.03 -11.43
CA GLU A 101 -21.49 7.26 -10.00
C GLU A 101 -20.48 6.46 -9.17
N GLN A 102 -20.32 5.16 -9.45
CA GLN A 102 -19.34 4.31 -8.77
C GLN A 102 -17.91 4.82 -8.99
N PHE A 103 -17.56 5.22 -10.22
CA PHE A 103 -16.25 5.79 -10.53
C PHE A 103 -16.03 7.14 -9.83
N ALA A 104 -17.00 8.05 -9.87
CA ALA A 104 -16.90 9.35 -9.22
C ALA A 104 -16.77 9.23 -7.69
N SER A 105 -17.58 8.34 -7.08
CA SER A 105 -17.50 8.03 -5.65
C SER A 105 -16.12 7.49 -5.26
N THR A 106 -15.55 6.62 -6.09
CA THR A 106 -14.21 6.07 -5.88
C THR A 106 -13.14 7.15 -5.96
N ILE A 107 -13.14 7.95 -7.02
CA ILE A 107 -12.16 9.05 -7.18
C ILE A 107 -12.23 9.99 -5.98
N LYS A 108 -13.43 10.27 -5.48
CA LYS A 108 -13.62 11.06 -4.26
C LYS A 108 -12.99 10.40 -3.04
N ALA A 109 -13.26 9.12 -2.79
CA ALA A 109 -12.68 8.36 -1.68
C ALA A 109 -11.15 8.31 -1.73
N MET A 110 -10.57 8.10 -2.92
CA MET A 110 -9.11 8.11 -3.10
C MET A 110 -8.49 9.49 -2.81
N ARG A 111 -9.16 10.58 -3.23
CA ARG A 111 -8.70 11.94 -2.94
C ARG A 111 -8.76 12.25 -1.45
N THR A 112 -9.84 11.90 -0.76
CA THR A 112 -9.98 12.08 0.69
C THR A 112 -8.88 11.34 1.44
N LEU A 113 -8.65 10.06 1.13
CA LEU A 113 -7.60 9.32 1.82
C LEU A 113 -6.20 9.86 1.53
N LYS A 114 -5.92 10.28 0.28
CA LYS A 114 -4.65 10.95 -0.03
C LYS A 114 -4.45 12.19 0.85
N SER A 115 -5.49 13.00 1.02
CA SER A 115 -5.44 14.17 1.91
C SER A 115 -5.20 13.77 3.37
N GLU A 116 -5.85 12.73 3.87
CA GLU A 116 -5.63 12.23 5.24
C GLU A 116 -4.19 11.71 5.46
N ILE A 117 -3.62 11.02 4.46
CA ILE A 117 -2.22 10.58 4.50
C ILE A 117 -1.28 11.79 4.46
N ASP A 118 -1.51 12.74 3.55
CA ASP A 118 -0.71 13.96 3.42
C ASP A 118 -0.74 14.81 4.71
N GLU A 119 -1.86 14.82 5.44
CA GLU A 119 -1.99 15.48 6.74
C GLU A 119 -1.23 14.74 7.86
N ARG A 120 -1.27 13.41 7.89
CA ARG A 120 -0.56 12.60 8.91
C ARG A 120 0.96 12.60 8.76
N VAL A 121 1.45 12.90 7.55
CA VAL A 121 2.89 12.93 7.23
C VAL A 121 3.51 14.34 7.43
N ARG A 122 2.71 15.36 7.72
CA ARG A 122 3.17 16.71 8.09
C ARG A 122 3.43 16.86 9.57
#